data_AF-A0A830EW99-F1
#
_entry.id   AF-A0A830EW99-F1
#
_cell.length_a   1.000
_cell.length_b   1.000
_cell.length_c   1.000
_cell.angle_alpha   90.00
_cell.angle_beta   90.00
_cell.angle_gamma   90.00
#
_symmetry.space_group_name_H-M   'P 1'
#
loop_
_entity.id
_entity.type
_entity.pdbx_description
1 polymer ?
#
loop_
_entity_poly.entity_id
_entity_poly.type
_entity_poly.pdbx_seq_one_letter_code
_entity_poly.pdbx_strand_id
1 'polypeptide(L)'
;MVKAIDRPRIELFSGALGLLSNIILNFLLIPTFEISGAAIATVSGYIIYNGVELIWIYHLTGGSPFSVNIAKHIGVMSVLAILVSGILPSPVGLVGLIAVGISLTLLQPVVLILTSSVDEADLDLVRQIESKTGKNLEIVKKIVKKGV
;
A
#
# COMPACT_ATOMS: atom_id res chain seq x y z
N MET A 1 6.13 12.46 1.75
CA MET A 1 6.24 12.07 3.18
C MET A 1 7.30 12.89 3.93
N VAL A 2 8.23 13.54 3.23
CA VAL A 2 9.33 14.29 3.85
C VAL A 2 8.90 15.64 4.48
N LYS A 3 7.68 16.13 4.20
CA LYS A 3 7.10 17.33 4.85
C LYS A 3 7.09 17.25 6.38
N ALA A 4 6.86 16.05 6.94
CA ALA A 4 6.85 15.85 8.38
C ALA A 4 8.24 15.98 9.03
N ILE A 5 9.31 15.94 8.21
CA ILE A 5 10.72 16.03 8.65
C ILE A 5 11.29 17.44 8.35
N ASP A 6 10.46 18.39 7.89
CA ASP A 6 10.86 19.77 7.58
C ASP A 6 12.03 19.88 6.57
N ARG A 7 12.04 18.96 5.57
CA ARG A 7 13.05 18.94 4.50
C ARG A 7 12.43 19.17 3.11
N PRO A 8 11.91 20.38 2.83
CA PRO A 8 11.23 20.68 1.57
C PRO A 8 12.13 20.56 0.33
N ARG A 9 13.46 20.72 0.48
CA ARG A 9 14.41 20.57 -0.63
C ARG A 9 14.46 19.15 -1.18
N ILE A 10 14.33 18.14 -0.32
CA ILE A 10 14.33 16.73 -0.72
C ILE A 10 13.05 16.43 -1.48
N GLU A 11 11.91 16.90 -0.99
CA GLU A 11 10.62 16.75 -1.66
C GLU A 11 10.62 17.39 -3.05
N LEU A 12 11.14 18.62 -3.18
CA LEU A 12 11.26 19.30 -4.47
C LEU A 12 12.17 18.53 -5.43
N PHE A 13 13.30 18.01 -4.95
CA PHE A 13 14.22 17.22 -5.77
C PHE A 13 13.60 15.89 -6.23
N SER A 14 12.97 15.14 -5.32
CA SER A 14 12.22 13.92 -5.65
C SER A 14 11.11 14.21 -6.66
N GLY A 15 10.37 15.29 -6.45
CA GLY A 15 9.30 15.76 -7.33
C GLY A 15 9.81 16.06 -8.73
N ALA A 16 10.91 16.81 -8.84
CA ALA A 16 11.54 17.12 -10.11
C ALA A 16 12.02 15.86 -10.84
N LEU A 17 12.67 14.93 -10.15
CA LEU A 17 13.09 13.66 -10.74
C LEU A 17 11.91 12.84 -11.24
N GLY A 18 10.88 12.65 -10.41
CA GLY A 18 9.67 11.92 -10.78
C GLY A 18 8.97 12.53 -12.02
N LEU A 19 8.86 13.86 -12.06
CA LEU A 19 8.27 14.59 -13.18
C LEU A 19 9.10 14.46 -14.46
N LEU A 20 10.43 14.64 -14.39
CA LEU A 20 11.31 14.50 -15.54
C LEU A 20 11.27 13.08 -16.09
N SER A 21 11.35 12.07 -15.22
CA SER A 21 11.22 10.68 -15.64
C SER A 21 9.87 10.38 -16.27
N ASN A 22 8.78 10.91 -15.71
CA ASN A 22 7.45 10.76 -16.30
C ASN A 22 7.37 11.36 -17.72
N ILE A 23 7.88 12.58 -17.93
CA ILE A 23 7.88 13.23 -19.25
C ILE A 23 8.70 12.42 -20.26
N ILE A 24 9.92 12.03 -19.88
CA ILE A 24 10.82 11.25 -20.74
C ILE A 24 10.17 9.91 -21.10
N LEU A 25 9.63 9.19 -20.13
CA LEU A 25 8.98 7.90 -20.36
C LEU A 25 7.71 8.02 -21.18
N ASN A 26 6.89 9.06 -20.98
CA ASN A 26 5.72 9.30 -21.82
C ASN A 26 6.14 9.49 -23.28
N PHE A 27 7.18 10.29 -23.54
CA PHE A 27 7.70 10.51 -24.89
C PHE A 27 8.20 9.22 -25.55
N LEU A 28 8.82 8.32 -24.78
CA LEU A 28 9.37 7.06 -25.30
C LEU A 28 8.32 5.95 -25.43
N LEU A 29 7.38 5.85 -24.49
CA LEU A 29 6.47 4.71 -24.36
C LEU A 29 5.14 4.92 -25.05
N ILE A 30 4.58 6.14 -25.10
CA ILE A 30 3.29 6.39 -25.77
C ILE A 30 3.34 6.03 -27.27
N PRO A 31 4.39 6.34 -28.04
CA PRO A 31 4.41 5.99 -29.45
C PRO A 31 4.35 4.48 -29.72
N THR A 32 4.84 3.66 -28.79
CA THR A 32 4.95 2.20 -28.95
C THR A 32 3.81 1.45 -28.24
N PHE A 33 3.34 1.96 -27.10
CA PHE A 33 2.39 1.30 -26.20
C PHE A 33 1.10 2.09 -26.00
N GLU A 34 0.92 3.21 -26.69
CA GLU A 34 -0.27 4.07 -26.63
C GLU A 34 -0.66 4.42 -25.17
N ILE A 35 -1.91 4.13 -24.79
CA ILE A 35 -2.47 4.39 -23.46
C ILE A 35 -1.74 3.57 -22.38
N SER A 36 -1.34 2.34 -22.69
CA SER A 36 -0.55 1.51 -21.77
C SER A 36 0.81 2.13 -21.49
N GLY A 37 1.41 2.80 -22.49
CA GLY A 37 2.66 3.53 -22.35
C GLY A 37 2.55 4.69 -21.35
N ALA A 38 1.46 5.45 -21.42
CA ALA A 38 1.17 6.53 -20.47
C ALA A 38 0.98 6.02 -19.03
N ALA A 39 0.29 4.88 -18.86
CA ALA A 39 0.10 4.24 -17.56
C ALA A 39 1.46 3.79 -16.96
N ILE A 40 2.31 3.13 -17.76
CA ILE A 40 3.64 2.70 -17.32
C ILE A 40 4.49 3.90 -16.94
N ALA A 41 4.54 4.95 -17.76
CA ALA A 41 5.29 6.17 -17.47
C ALA A 41 4.86 6.82 -16.14
N THR A 42 3.56 6.80 -15.83
CA THR A 42 3.00 7.31 -14.57
C THR A 42 3.43 6.48 -13.37
N VAL A 43 3.28 5.16 -13.45
CA VAL A 43 3.71 4.26 -12.37
C VAL A 43 5.22 4.38 -12.13
N SER A 44 6.03 4.38 -13.18
CA SER A 44 7.49 4.54 -13.08
C SER A 44 7.88 5.89 -12.47
N GLY A 45 7.21 6.99 -12.86
CA GLY A 45 7.44 8.31 -12.26
C GLY A 45 7.16 8.31 -10.75
N TYR A 46 6.06 7.69 -10.32
CA TYR A 46 5.74 7.53 -8.89
C TYR A 46 6.74 6.64 -8.16
N ILE A 47 7.23 5.56 -8.79
CA ILE A 47 8.26 4.69 -8.20
C ILE A 47 9.54 5.49 -7.95
N ILE A 48 9.97 6.30 -8.91
CA ILE A 48 11.17 7.14 -8.78
C ILE A 48 10.97 8.18 -7.68
N TYR A 49 9.86 8.92 -7.71
CA TYR A 49 9.53 9.92 -6.71
C TYR A 49 9.54 9.34 -5.29
N ASN A 50 8.77 8.28 -5.05
CA ASN A 50 8.63 7.67 -3.73
C ASN A 50 9.89 6.92 -3.32
N GLY A 51 10.62 6.31 -4.27
CA GLY A 51 11.88 5.62 -4.00
C GLY A 51 12.96 6.58 -3.49
N VAL A 52 13.07 7.76 -4.11
CA VAL A 52 14.01 8.79 -3.63
C VAL A 52 13.59 9.30 -2.24
N GLU A 53 12.30 9.59 -2.00
CA GLU A 53 11.83 9.95 -0.65
C GLU A 53 12.15 8.86 0.39
N LEU A 54 11.91 7.59 0.05
CA LEU A 54 12.14 6.46 0.93
C LEU A 54 13.61 6.30 1.31
N ILE A 55 14.50 6.42 0.32
CA ILE A 55 15.95 6.36 0.54
C ILE A 55 16.36 7.47 1.52
N TRP A 56 15.90 8.70 1.30
CA TRP A 56 16.23 9.82 2.19
C TRP A 56 15.66 9.65 3.59
N ILE A 57 14.42 9.18 3.73
CA ILE A 57 13.83 8.87 5.03
C ILE A 57 14.70 7.88 5.79
N TYR A 58 15.08 6.77 5.15
CA TYR A 58 15.94 5.75 5.76
C TYR A 58 17.28 6.32 6.22
N HIS A 59 17.92 7.18 5.42
CA HIS A 59 19.19 7.80 5.79
C HIS A 59 19.05 8.82 6.93
N LEU A 60 17.94 9.54 7.00
CA LEU A 60 17.74 10.60 7.99
C LEU A 60 17.24 10.09 9.34
N THR A 61 16.38 9.06 9.35
CA THR A 61 15.78 8.52 10.57
C THR A 61 16.44 7.23 11.04
N GLY A 62 17.22 6.57 10.17
CA GLY A 62 17.76 5.22 10.42
C GLY A 62 16.71 4.11 10.37
N GLY A 63 15.44 4.45 10.12
CA GLY A 63 14.31 3.52 10.13
C GLY A 63 13.62 3.44 8.77
N SER A 64 13.26 2.23 8.35
CA SER A 64 12.38 2.04 7.19
C SER A 64 10.92 2.29 7.59
N PRO A 65 10.16 3.12 6.86
CA PRO A 65 8.73 3.28 7.07
C PRO A 65 7.93 2.04 6.66
N PHE A 66 8.55 1.07 5.97
CA PHE A 66 7.93 -0.20 5.60
C PHE A 66 8.32 -1.28 6.60
N SER A 67 7.32 -1.79 7.33
CA SER A 67 7.46 -2.98 8.16
C SER A 67 7.33 -4.25 7.31
N VAL A 68 7.97 -5.34 7.76
CA VAL A 68 7.82 -6.67 7.14
C VAL A 68 6.36 -7.12 7.17
N ASN A 69 5.59 -6.67 8.17
CA ASN A 69 4.17 -6.96 8.33
C ASN A 69 3.33 -6.35 7.19
N ILE A 70 3.62 -5.11 6.80
CA ILE A 70 3.00 -4.47 5.62
C ILE A 70 3.33 -5.25 4.36
N ALA A 71 4.60 -5.62 4.15
CA ALA A 71 5.03 -6.35 2.96
C ALA A 71 4.35 -7.73 2.85
N LYS A 72 4.25 -8.47 3.96
CA LYS A 72 3.50 -9.75 4.02
C LYS A 72 2.04 -9.57 3.62
N HIS A 73 1.37 -8.56 4.18
CA HIS A 73 -0.05 -8.30 3.92
C HIS A 73 -0.29 -7.96 2.44
N ILE A 74 0.51 -7.03 1.89
CA ILE A 74 0.43 -6.66 0.47
C ILE A 74 0.70 -7.88 -0.42
N GLY A 75 1.70 -8.69 -0.08
CA GLY A 75 2.03 -9.90 -0.84
C GLY A 75 0.85 -10.88 -0.90
N VAL A 76 0.24 -11.22 0.24
CA VAL A 76 -0.90 -12.16 0.28
C VAL A 76 -2.12 -11.59 -0.43
N MET A 77 -2.44 -10.31 -0.24
CA MET A 77 -3.55 -9.66 -0.94
C MET A 77 -3.32 -9.62 -2.47
N SER A 78 -2.07 -9.42 -2.91
CA SER A 78 -1.72 -9.42 -4.33
C SER A 78 -1.91 -10.81 -4.96
N VAL A 79 -1.44 -11.86 -4.27
CA VAL A 79 -1.65 -13.26 -4.72
C VAL A 79 -3.14 -13.58 -4.79
N LEU A 80 -3.91 -13.19 -3.77
CA LEU A 80 -5.36 -13.40 -3.75
C LEU A 80 -6.06 -12.70 -4.92
N ALA A 81 -5.67 -11.45 -5.22
CA ALA A 81 -6.23 -10.71 -6.35
C ALA A 81 -5.94 -11.39 -7.69
N ILE A 82 -4.71 -11.91 -7.89
CA ILE A 82 -4.34 -12.67 -9.09
C ILE A 82 -5.18 -13.94 -9.20
N LEU A 83 -5.33 -14.71 -8.11
CA LEU A 83 -6.13 -15.93 -8.10
C LEU A 83 -7.60 -15.64 -8.46
N VAL A 84 -8.19 -14.61 -7.85
CA VAL A 84 -9.56 -14.18 -8.16
C VAL A 84 -9.70 -13.80 -9.64
N SER A 85 -8.72 -13.06 -10.19
CA SER A 85 -8.74 -12.69 -11.61
C SER A 85 -8.69 -13.88 -12.57
N GLY A 86 -8.03 -14.98 -12.18
CA GLY A 86 -7.95 -16.19 -12.99
C GLY A 86 -9.22 -17.05 -13.00
N ILE A 87 -10.10 -16.88 -11.99
CA ILE A 87 -11.34 -17.66 -11.85
C ILE A 87 -12.54 -16.91 -12.46
N LEU A 88 -12.48 -15.57 -12.51
CA LEU A 88 -13.59 -14.75 -12.98
C LEU A 88 -13.81 -14.89 -14.49
N PRO A 89 -15.07 -15.10 -14.95
CA PRO A 89 -15.38 -15.13 -16.36
C PRO A 89 -15.19 -13.73 -16.97
N SER A 90 -14.56 -13.66 -18.15
CA SER A 90 -14.41 -12.41 -18.91
C SER A 90 -15.44 -12.37 -20.05
N PRO A 91 -16.22 -11.27 -20.22
CA PRO A 91 -16.16 -10.01 -19.48
C PRO A 91 -16.96 -10.03 -18.16
N VAL A 92 -16.42 -9.38 -17.13
CA VAL A 92 -17.12 -9.14 -15.86
C VAL A 92 -17.92 -7.84 -15.99
N GLY A 93 -19.25 -7.91 -15.86
CA GLY A 93 -20.09 -6.71 -15.81
C GLY A 93 -19.85 -5.86 -14.55
N LEU A 94 -20.34 -4.61 -14.55
CA LEU A 94 -20.16 -3.67 -13.44
C LEU A 94 -20.57 -4.24 -12.07
N VAL A 95 -21.70 -4.96 -12.02
CA VAL A 95 -22.19 -5.61 -10.79
C VAL A 95 -21.19 -6.65 -10.28
N GLY A 96 -20.59 -7.43 -11.19
CA GLY A 96 -19.55 -8.40 -10.85
C GLY A 96 -18.30 -7.73 -10.31
N LEU A 97 -17.86 -6.62 -10.92
CA LEU A 97 -16.71 -5.85 -10.43
C LEU A 97 -16.95 -5.28 -9.03
N ILE A 98 -18.16 -4.75 -8.76
CA ILE A 98 -18.54 -4.27 -7.43
C ILE A 98 -18.53 -5.43 -6.43
N ALA A 99 -19.09 -6.57 -6.78
CA ALA A 99 -19.11 -7.75 -5.92
C ALA A 99 -17.69 -8.24 -5.59
N VAL A 100 -16.79 -8.25 -6.56
CA VAL A 100 -15.37 -8.61 -6.37
C VAL A 100 -14.68 -7.60 -5.46
N GLY A 101 -14.88 -6.29 -5.67
CA GLY A 101 -14.33 -5.24 -4.84
C GLY A 101 -14.77 -5.35 -3.37
N ILE A 102 -16.07 -5.55 -3.15
CA ILE A 102 -16.64 -5.78 -1.80
C ILE A 102 -16.03 -7.04 -1.19
N SER A 103 -15.96 -8.14 -1.94
CA SER A 103 -15.42 -9.41 -1.44
C SER A 103 -13.96 -9.30 -1.02
N LEU A 104 -13.11 -8.68 -1.84
CA LEU A 104 -11.70 -8.44 -1.50
C LEU A 104 -11.54 -7.51 -0.29
N THR A 105 -12.40 -6.49 -0.17
CA THR A 105 -12.38 -5.58 0.98
C THR A 105 -12.77 -6.31 2.27
N LEU A 106 -13.81 -7.16 2.23
CA LEU A 106 -14.22 -7.96 3.38
C LEU A 106 -13.19 -9.02 3.77
N LEU A 107 -12.35 -9.46 2.84
CA LEU A 107 -11.26 -10.40 3.11
C LEU A 107 -10.02 -9.76 3.73
N GLN A 108 -9.82 -8.44 3.60
CA GLN A 108 -8.68 -7.74 4.20
C GLN A 108 -8.48 -8.03 5.70
N PRO A 109 -9.49 -7.89 6.58
CA PRO A 109 -9.31 -8.18 8.01
C PRO A 109 -8.94 -9.65 8.25
N VAL A 110 -9.47 -10.58 7.46
CA VAL A 110 -9.14 -12.00 7.55
C VAL A 110 -7.67 -12.24 7.19
N VAL A 111 -7.20 -11.65 6.09
CA VAL A 111 -5.81 -11.74 5.66
C VAL A 111 -4.88 -11.11 6.69
N LEU A 112 -5.24 -9.94 7.23
CA LEU A 112 -4.45 -9.24 8.24
C LEU A 112 -4.25 -10.09 9.51
N ILE A 113 -5.29 -10.79 9.95
CA ILE A 113 -5.24 -11.74 11.07
C ILE A 113 -4.37 -12.97 10.72
N LEU A 114 -4.53 -13.53 9.52
CA LEU A 114 -3.78 -14.71 9.08
C LEU A 114 -2.29 -14.43 8.87
N THR A 115 -1.95 -13.26 8.33
CA THR A 115 -0.56 -12.85 8.11
C THR A 115 0.10 -12.34 9.39
N SER A 116 -0.66 -12.26 10.50
CA SER A 116 -0.15 -11.75 11.76
C SER A 116 0.43 -10.34 11.60
N SER A 117 -0.12 -9.54 10.68
CA SER A 117 0.45 -8.25 10.26
C SER A 117 0.01 -7.07 11.12
N VAL A 118 -0.44 -7.33 12.35
CA VAL A 118 -0.94 -6.29 13.25
C VAL A 118 0.24 -5.71 14.02
N ASP A 119 0.41 -4.39 13.98
CA ASP A 119 1.52 -3.71 14.63
C ASP A 119 1.13 -3.23 16.05
N GLU A 120 2.12 -2.86 16.88
CA GLU A 120 1.86 -2.36 18.25
C GLU A 120 0.98 -1.11 18.28
N ALA A 121 1.11 -0.25 17.26
CA ALA A 121 0.26 0.92 17.09
C ALA A 121 -1.24 0.54 16.99
N ASP A 122 -1.55 -0.60 16.35
CA ASP A 122 -2.92 -1.09 16.25
C ASP A 122 -3.45 -1.58 17.61
N LEU A 123 -2.59 -2.20 18.43
CA LEU A 123 -2.93 -2.57 19.81
C LEU A 123 -3.28 -1.35 20.66
N ASP A 124 -2.53 -0.27 20.50
CA ASP A 124 -2.77 0.96 21.25
C ASP A 124 -4.07 1.65 20.82
N LEU A 125 -4.43 1.58 19.54
CA LEU A 125 -5.75 2.01 19.07
C LEU A 125 -6.87 1.16 19.67
N VAL A 126 -6.72 -0.17 19.72
CA VAL A 126 -7.70 -1.07 20.35
C VAL A 126 -7.87 -0.73 21.83
N ARG A 127 -6.77 -0.52 22.57
CA ARG A 127 -6.81 -0.11 23.99
C ARG A 127 -7.52 1.23 24.19
N GLN A 128 -7.31 2.19 23.29
CA GLN A 128 -8.01 3.48 23.33
C GLN A 128 -9.51 3.36 23.06
N ILE A 129 -9.93 2.44 22.18
CA ILE A 129 -11.35 2.17 21.94
C ILE A 129 -11.99 1.50 23.16
N GLU A 130 -11.30 0.55 23.78
CA GLU A 130 -11.79 -0.09 25.01
C GLU A 130 -11.96 0.92 26.14
N SER A 131 -10.99 1.82 26.34
CA SER A 131 -11.07 2.83 27.41
C SER A 131 -12.22 3.82 27.18
N LYS A 132 -12.56 4.12 25.92
CA LYS A 132 -13.71 4.97 25.57
C LYS A 132 -15.05 4.25 25.61
N THR A 133 -15.10 2.97 25.27
CA THR A 133 -16.36 2.21 25.10
C THR A 133 -16.71 1.37 26.32
N GLY A 134 -15.75 1.13 27.23
CA GLY A 134 -15.91 0.27 28.40
C GLY A 134 -16.12 -1.22 28.07
N LYS A 135 -15.97 -1.62 26.80
CA LYS A 135 -16.11 -3.00 26.34
C LYS A 135 -14.75 -3.67 26.31
N ASN A 136 -14.67 -4.89 26.83
CA ASN A 136 -13.46 -5.70 26.76
C ASN A 136 -13.37 -6.40 25.39
N LEU A 137 -12.36 -6.05 24.61
CA LEU A 137 -12.03 -6.60 23.29
C LEU A 137 -10.88 -7.61 23.39
N GLU A 138 -10.91 -8.47 24.42
CA GLU A 138 -9.88 -9.47 24.67
C GLU A 138 -9.65 -10.42 23.48
N ILE A 139 -10.71 -10.75 22.75
CA ILE A 139 -10.63 -11.61 21.55
C ILE A 139 -9.73 -10.95 20.50
N VAL A 140 -9.89 -9.64 20.29
CA VAL A 140 -9.08 -8.86 19.34
C VAL A 140 -7.63 -8.85 19.82
N LYS A 141 -7.37 -8.52 21.09
CA LYS A 141 -6.00 -8.54 21.65
C LYS A 141 -5.30 -9.89 21.50
N LYS A 142 -6.03 -10.99 21.71
CA LYS A 142 -5.47 -12.35 21.63
C LYS A 142 -5.08 -12.73 20.20
N ILE A 143 -5.87 -12.30 19.21
CA ILE A 143 -5.57 -12.47 17.80
C ILE A 143 -4.33 -11.65 17.42
N VAL A 144 -4.27 -10.40 17.88
CA VAL A 144 -3.17 -9.48 17.59
C VAL A 144 -1.85 -9.92 18.25
N LYS A 145 -1.88 -10.39 19.50
CA LYS A 145 -0.69 -10.83 20.25
C LYS A 145 -0.03 -12.09 19.68
N LYS A 146 -0.71 -12.81 18.78
CA LYS A 146 -0.17 -13.97 18.07
C LYS A 146 0.66 -13.56 16.83
N GLY A 147 0.59 -12.29 16.43
CA GLY A 147 1.34 -11.75 15.30
C GLY A 147 2.52 -10.84 15.62
N VAL A 148 2.66 -10.45 16.89
CA VAL A 148 3.86 -9.82 17.45
C VAL A 148 4.88 -10.88 17.83
#